data_AF-A0A453HF89-F1
#
_entry.id   AF-A0A453HF89-F1
#
_cell.length_a   1.000
_cell.length_b   1.000
_cell.length_c   1.000
_cell.angle_alpha   90.00
_cell.angle_beta   90.00
_cell.angle_gamma   90.00
#
_symmetry.space_group_name_H-M   'P 1'
#
loop_
_entity.id
_entity.type
_entity.pdbx_description
1 polymer ?
#
loop_
_entity_poly.entity_id
_entity_poly.type
_entity_poly.pdbx_seq_one_letter_code
_entity_poly.pdbx_strand_id
1 'polypeptide(L)'
;MGGLSMDQAFVQAPEHRTKANLADADGIPVVDLSPLAAGDKAGVDALAAEVGRASRDWGFFVVVRHGVPAETVAQALEAQRAFFALPADRKAAVRRDEAAPLGYYESEHTKNVRDWKEVFDIVPREPPPPAAVADGELVFENKWPEDLPGFRYDLALGVGRHKDAGALTILYQDDVGGLDVRRRSDGEWVRVRPVPDSYVINVGDIIQVWSNDRYESAEHRVSVNSEKERFSMPYFFNPGSDAMVEPLEEMVSDERPARYDAYNWGNFFSTRKNSNFRKLDVENVQIAHFRKDRP
;
A
#
# COMPACT_ATOMS: atom_id res chain seq x y z
N MET A 1 -39.89 11.87 0.47
CA MET A 1 -38.60 11.63 -0.21
C MET A 1 -37.58 11.34 0.88
N GLY A 2 -37.23 10.07 1.11
CA GLY A 2 -36.12 9.72 2.00
C GLY A 2 -34.86 9.62 1.15
N GLY A 3 -33.93 10.56 1.29
CA GLY A 3 -32.61 10.44 0.68
C GLY A 3 -31.83 9.33 1.38
N LEU A 4 -31.10 8.51 0.62
CA LEU A 4 -30.14 7.56 1.19
C LEU A 4 -29.00 8.36 1.81
N SER A 5 -29.04 8.52 3.14
CA SER A 5 -27.98 9.20 3.89
C SER A 5 -26.79 8.27 4.03
N MET A 6 -25.59 8.73 3.66
CA MET A 6 -24.38 7.95 3.89
C MET A 6 -24.04 7.91 5.39
N ASP A 7 -23.59 6.75 5.86
CA ASP A 7 -23.13 6.57 7.25
C ASP A 7 -21.93 7.51 7.52
N GLN A 8 -21.99 8.21 8.66
CA GLN A 8 -20.97 9.15 9.09
C GLN A 8 -19.62 8.47 9.38
N ALA A 9 -19.59 7.15 9.63
CA ALA A 9 -18.36 6.39 9.84
C ALA A 9 -17.34 6.48 8.69
N PHE A 10 -17.81 6.72 7.46
CA PHE A 10 -16.98 6.87 6.25
C PHE A 10 -16.77 8.33 5.83
N VAL A 11 -17.42 9.31 6.47
CA VAL A 11 -17.33 10.71 6.09
C VAL A 11 -15.97 11.27 6.47
N GLN A 12 -15.14 11.53 5.47
CA GLN A 12 -13.85 12.18 5.67
C GLN A 12 -14.02 13.63 6.14
N ALA A 13 -13.08 14.13 6.95
CA ALA A 13 -13.00 15.54 7.30
C ALA A 13 -12.87 16.42 6.03
N PRO A 14 -13.45 17.64 5.97
CA PRO A 14 -13.46 18.46 4.76
C PRO A 14 -12.10 18.62 4.06
N GLU A 15 -11.04 18.79 4.84
CA GLU A 15 -9.64 18.93 4.45
C GLU A 15 -8.97 17.63 3.96
N HIS A 16 -9.67 16.49 3.97
CA HIS A 16 -9.17 15.18 3.53
C HIS A 16 -9.95 14.61 2.32
N ARG A 17 -11.08 15.23 1.98
CA ARG A 17 -11.92 14.87 0.83
C ARG A 17 -11.17 15.06 -0.50
N THR A 18 -11.72 14.48 -1.55
CA THR A 18 -11.21 14.60 -2.92
C THR A 18 -11.60 15.95 -3.53
N LYS A 19 -10.69 16.56 -4.31
CA LYS A 19 -11.07 17.63 -5.25
C LYS A 19 -11.75 16.92 -6.44
N ALA A 20 -12.93 17.36 -6.86
CA ALA A 20 -13.68 16.66 -7.93
C ALA A 20 -12.89 16.55 -9.25
N ASN A 21 -12.09 17.57 -9.57
CA ASN A 21 -11.17 17.60 -10.70
C ASN A 21 -9.73 17.65 -10.17
N LEU A 22 -9.15 16.48 -9.87
CA LEU A 22 -7.70 16.36 -9.61
C LEU A 22 -6.95 16.39 -10.95
N ALA A 23 -5.81 17.08 -10.97
CA ALA A 23 -4.93 17.04 -12.13
C ALA A 23 -4.29 15.64 -12.24
N ASP A 24 -3.98 15.22 -13.46
CA ASP A 24 -3.26 13.97 -13.68
C ASP A 24 -1.80 14.05 -13.19
N ALA A 25 -1.23 12.89 -12.87
CA ALA A 25 0.16 12.72 -12.48
C ALA A 25 1.12 12.84 -13.68
N ASP A 26 0.92 13.87 -14.51
CA ASP A 26 1.80 14.18 -15.62
C ASP A 26 3.24 14.32 -15.10
N GLY A 27 4.16 13.58 -15.74
CA GLY A 27 5.56 13.45 -15.32
C GLY A 27 5.87 12.31 -14.35
N ILE A 28 4.91 11.49 -13.92
CA ILE A 28 5.21 10.25 -13.17
C ILE A 28 6.07 9.32 -14.05
N PRO A 29 7.20 8.78 -13.55
CA PRO A 29 8.08 7.96 -14.38
C PRO A 29 7.39 6.66 -14.84
N VAL A 30 7.60 6.28 -16.10
CA VAL A 30 7.15 5.01 -16.69
C VAL A 30 8.39 4.23 -17.10
N VAL A 31 8.77 3.28 -16.25
CA VAL A 31 10.07 2.58 -16.29
C VAL A 31 9.94 1.26 -17.04
N ASP A 32 10.88 0.99 -17.96
CA ASP A 32 10.94 -0.24 -18.74
C ASP A 32 11.80 -1.31 -18.04
N LEU A 33 11.20 -2.45 -17.67
CA LEU A 33 11.93 -3.54 -17.01
C LEU A 33 12.56 -4.57 -17.97
N SER A 34 12.38 -4.44 -19.29
CA SER A 34 12.96 -5.37 -20.26
C SER A 34 14.49 -5.54 -20.21
N PRO A 35 15.33 -4.57 -19.76
CA PRO A 35 16.77 -4.80 -19.56
C PRO A 35 17.08 -5.93 -18.57
N LEU A 36 16.22 -6.19 -17.58
CA LEU A 36 16.39 -7.29 -16.62
C LEU A 36 16.32 -8.66 -17.32
N ALA A 37 15.44 -8.81 -18.31
CA ALA A 37 15.29 -10.04 -19.07
C ALA A 37 16.36 -10.21 -20.18
N ALA A 38 16.95 -9.10 -20.64
CA ALA A 38 17.98 -9.10 -21.68
C ALA A 38 19.37 -9.53 -21.18
N GLY A 39 19.63 -9.45 -19.87
CA GLY A 39 20.96 -9.70 -19.29
C GLY A 39 22.00 -8.62 -19.61
N ASP A 40 21.58 -7.50 -20.21
CA ASP A 40 22.45 -6.37 -20.51
C ASP A 40 22.80 -5.60 -19.25
N LYS A 41 24.03 -5.77 -18.76
CA LYS A 41 24.52 -5.05 -17.58
C LYS A 41 24.42 -3.53 -17.74
N ALA A 42 24.68 -2.96 -18.91
CA ALA A 42 24.66 -1.51 -19.11
C ALA A 42 23.22 -0.97 -19.04
N GLY A 43 22.26 -1.67 -19.66
CA GLY A 43 20.83 -1.42 -19.51
C GLY A 43 20.34 -1.58 -18.06
N VAL A 44 20.81 -2.59 -17.32
CA VAL A 44 20.47 -2.77 -15.90
C VAL A 44 21.05 -1.67 -15.01
N ASP A 45 22.31 -1.26 -15.22
CA ASP A 45 22.93 -0.16 -14.48
C ASP A 45 22.21 1.19 -14.78
N ALA A 46 21.77 1.40 -16.02
CA ALA A 46 20.97 2.57 -16.42
C ALA A 46 19.55 2.56 -15.83
N LEU A 47 18.89 1.40 -15.83
CA LEU A 47 17.58 1.16 -15.20
C LEU A 47 17.63 1.39 -13.69
N ALA A 48 18.65 0.89 -13.00
CA ALA A 48 18.87 1.14 -11.58
C ALA A 48 19.05 2.64 -11.28
N ALA A 49 19.75 3.36 -12.16
CA ALA A 49 19.88 4.81 -12.06
C ALA A 49 18.56 5.56 -12.33
N GLU A 50 17.64 5.01 -13.12
CA GLU A 50 16.30 5.55 -13.36
C GLU A 50 15.35 5.34 -12.18
N VAL A 51 15.25 4.11 -11.68
CA VAL A 51 14.53 3.80 -10.43
C VAL A 51 15.06 4.66 -9.28
N GLY A 52 16.39 4.83 -9.18
CA GLY A 52 17.04 5.72 -8.21
C GLY A 52 16.81 7.23 -8.40
N ARG A 53 16.21 7.66 -9.51
CA ARG A 53 15.63 9.02 -9.68
C ARG A 53 14.16 9.01 -9.30
N ALA A 54 13.36 8.08 -9.84
CA ALA A 54 11.93 7.96 -9.54
C ALA A 54 11.62 7.87 -8.03
N SER A 55 12.30 6.99 -7.29
CA SER A 55 12.15 6.83 -5.84
C SER A 55 12.59 8.05 -5.01
N ARG A 56 13.34 8.99 -5.60
CA ARG A 56 13.76 10.24 -4.96
C ARG A 56 12.80 11.38 -5.28
N ASP A 57 12.43 11.52 -6.55
CA ASP A 57 11.78 12.71 -7.07
C ASP A 57 10.25 12.60 -6.93
N TRP A 58 9.72 11.37 -6.97
CA TRP A 58 8.30 11.05 -6.83
C TRP A 58 7.98 10.08 -5.68
N GLY A 59 8.87 9.13 -5.38
CA GLY A 59 8.57 8.00 -4.48
C GLY A 59 7.66 6.92 -5.10
N PHE A 60 7.11 7.21 -6.30
CA PHE A 60 6.21 6.39 -7.10
C PHE A 60 6.70 6.34 -8.56
N PHE A 61 6.47 5.21 -9.23
CA PHE A 61 6.64 5.07 -10.68
C PHE A 61 5.73 3.96 -11.21
N VAL A 62 5.46 3.99 -12.52
CA VAL A 62 4.82 2.88 -13.25
C VAL A 62 5.93 1.99 -13.82
N VAL A 63 5.74 0.68 -13.84
CA VAL A 63 6.62 -0.26 -14.56
C VAL A 63 5.88 -0.97 -15.68
N VAL A 64 6.51 -1.08 -16.85
CA VAL A 64 6.01 -1.79 -18.04
C VAL A 64 7.03 -2.84 -18.51
N ARG A 65 6.58 -3.82 -19.31
CA ARG A 65 7.40 -4.96 -19.78
C ARG A 65 8.06 -5.72 -18.61
N HIS A 66 7.31 -5.86 -17.52
CA HIS A 66 7.70 -6.47 -16.25
C HIS A 66 7.88 -7.99 -16.29
N GLY A 67 7.53 -8.65 -17.40
CA GLY A 67 7.73 -10.08 -17.61
C GLY A 67 6.72 -10.99 -16.88
N VAL A 68 5.84 -10.44 -16.05
CA VAL A 68 4.72 -11.21 -15.47
C VAL A 68 3.74 -11.54 -16.60
N PRO A 69 3.31 -12.82 -16.75
CA PRO A 69 2.38 -13.18 -17.81
C PRO A 69 1.00 -12.52 -17.61
N ALA A 70 0.45 -11.93 -18.68
CA ALA A 70 -0.88 -11.33 -18.66
C ALA A 70 -1.99 -12.32 -18.28
N GLU A 71 -1.82 -13.62 -18.57
CA GLU A 71 -2.73 -14.68 -18.14
C GLU A 71 -2.78 -14.80 -16.60
N THR A 72 -1.63 -14.72 -15.92
CA THR A 72 -1.56 -14.75 -14.44
C THR A 72 -2.30 -13.56 -13.83
N VAL A 73 -2.19 -12.38 -14.44
CA VAL A 73 -2.93 -11.18 -14.02
C VAL A 73 -4.44 -11.33 -14.27
N ALA A 74 -4.83 -11.89 -15.42
CA ALA A 74 -6.23 -12.16 -15.75
C ALA A 74 -6.88 -13.17 -14.79
N GLN A 75 -6.21 -14.29 -14.51
CA GLN A 75 -6.67 -15.31 -13.54
C GLN A 75 -6.80 -14.72 -12.13
N ALA A 76 -5.83 -13.91 -11.69
CA ALA A 76 -5.89 -13.24 -10.39
C ALA A 76 -7.04 -12.23 -10.31
N LEU A 77 -7.32 -11.49 -11.39
CA LEU A 77 -8.47 -10.58 -11.48
C LEU A 77 -9.81 -11.30 -11.52
N GLU A 78 -9.90 -12.43 -12.23
CA GLU A 78 -11.10 -13.25 -12.28
C GLU A 78 -11.43 -13.81 -10.89
N ALA A 79 -10.43 -14.38 -10.20
CA ALA A 79 -10.56 -14.82 -8.81
C ALA A 79 -10.89 -13.66 -7.86
N GLN A 80 -10.25 -12.50 -8.00
CA GLN A 80 -10.54 -11.32 -7.16
C GLN A 80 -11.97 -10.81 -7.39
N ARG A 81 -12.46 -10.81 -8.64
CA ARG A 81 -13.83 -10.40 -8.96
C ARG A 81 -14.84 -11.44 -8.45
N ALA A 82 -14.62 -12.73 -8.68
CA ALA A 82 -15.45 -13.82 -8.15
C ALA A 82 -15.47 -13.88 -6.61
N PHE A 83 -14.40 -13.42 -5.96
CA PHE A 83 -14.39 -13.13 -4.53
C PHE A 83 -15.27 -11.91 -4.22
N PHE A 84 -14.84 -10.67 -4.51
CA PHE A 84 -15.47 -9.49 -3.90
C PHE A 84 -16.91 -9.24 -4.31
N ALA A 85 -17.32 -9.85 -5.43
CA ALA A 85 -18.65 -10.36 -5.65
C ALA A 85 -19.34 -10.77 -4.32
N LEU A 86 -19.15 -12.00 -3.84
CA LEU A 86 -19.80 -12.66 -2.68
C LEU A 86 -20.98 -12.04 -1.88
N PRO A 87 -21.98 -12.84 -1.44
CA PRO A 87 -22.93 -12.41 -0.44
C PRO A 87 -22.21 -12.25 0.92
N ALA A 88 -22.66 -11.30 1.74
CA ALA A 88 -21.90 -10.83 2.89
C ALA A 88 -21.63 -11.90 3.97
N ASP A 89 -22.51 -12.89 4.12
CA ASP A 89 -22.33 -14.03 5.04
C ASP A 89 -21.20 -14.96 4.59
N ARG A 90 -21.12 -15.24 3.29
CA ARG A 90 -20.05 -16.04 2.70
C ARG A 90 -18.69 -15.32 2.74
N LYS A 91 -18.63 -13.98 2.63
CA LYS A 91 -17.40 -13.20 2.95
C LYS A 91 -17.07 -13.28 4.44
N ALA A 92 -18.07 -13.09 5.30
CA ALA A 92 -17.90 -13.13 6.75
C ALA A 92 -17.41 -14.49 7.27
N ALA A 93 -17.72 -15.60 6.58
CA ALA A 93 -17.20 -16.93 6.91
C ALA A 93 -15.66 -17.02 6.86
N VAL A 94 -15.01 -16.19 6.04
CA VAL A 94 -13.54 -16.12 5.92
C VAL A 94 -12.95 -14.86 6.54
N ARG A 95 -13.71 -14.17 7.40
CA ARG A 95 -13.30 -12.91 8.01
C ARG A 95 -12.05 -13.08 8.88
N ARG A 96 -11.24 -12.02 8.91
CA ARG A 96 -10.09 -11.89 9.80
C ARG A 96 -10.46 -11.18 11.11
N ASP A 97 -9.61 -11.37 12.10
CA ASP A 97 -9.66 -10.70 13.40
C ASP A 97 -8.24 -10.37 13.91
N GLU A 98 -8.13 -9.96 15.17
CA GLU A 98 -6.86 -9.56 15.78
C GLU A 98 -5.89 -10.73 15.99
N ALA A 99 -6.39 -11.97 16.16
CA ALA A 99 -5.59 -13.18 16.35
C ALA A 99 -5.31 -13.91 15.03
N ALA A 100 -6.28 -13.94 14.11
CA ALA A 100 -6.17 -14.50 12.76
C ALA A 100 -6.23 -13.36 11.71
N PRO A 101 -5.10 -12.75 11.31
CA PRO A 101 -5.05 -11.48 10.60
C PRO A 101 -5.18 -11.55 9.07
N LEU A 102 -5.38 -12.75 8.53
CA LEU A 102 -5.56 -13.01 7.09
C LEU A 102 -7.00 -13.42 6.79
N GLY A 103 -7.42 -13.18 5.55
CA GLY A 103 -8.80 -13.29 5.13
C GLY A 103 -9.50 -11.94 4.99
N TYR A 104 -10.83 -11.97 5.00
CA TYR A 104 -11.70 -10.85 4.62
C TYR A 104 -11.85 -9.78 5.70
N TYR A 105 -11.97 -8.51 5.29
CA TYR A 105 -12.37 -7.40 6.15
C TYR A 105 -13.08 -6.28 5.37
N GLU A 106 -14.04 -5.62 5.99
CA GLU A 106 -14.89 -4.56 5.40
C GLU A 106 -14.99 -3.30 6.28
N SER A 107 -14.10 -3.22 7.29
CA SER A 107 -14.17 -2.25 8.38
C SER A 107 -12.80 -1.70 8.78
N GLU A 108 -11.80 -1.71 7.89
CA GLU A 108 -10.50 -1.11 8.18
C GLU A 108 -10.62 0.40 8.40
N HIS A 109 -9.77 0.94 9.28
CA HIS A 109 -9.71 2.37 9.54
C HIS A 109 -8.34 2.93 9.12
N THR A 110 -8.31 3.83 8.13
CA THR A 110 -7.13 4.65 7.86
C THR A 110 -7.23 5.95 8.67
N LYS A 111 -6.30 6.14 9.62
CA LYS A 111 -6.25 7.31 10.52
C LYS A 111 -7.60 7.55 11.24
N ASN A 112 -8.14 6.50 11.85
CA ASN A 112 -9.38 6.49 12.65
C ASN A 112 -10.70 6.84 11.90
N VAL A 113 -10.70 6.90 10.56
CA VAL A 113 -11.91 6.97 9.71
C VAL A 113 -12.04 5.65 8.93
N ARG A 114 -13.25 5.10 8.76
CA ARG A 114 -13.45 3.85 8.03
C ARG A 114 -13.19 4.05 6.53
N ASP A 115 -12.41 3.15 5.95
CA ASP A 115 -12.17 3.11 4.50
C ASP A 115 -13.41 2.57 3.75
N TRP A 116 -13.73 3.16 2.59
CA TRP A 116 -14.76 2.65 1.68
C TRP A 116 -14.20 1.52 0.81
N LYS A 117 -13.83 0.40 1.43
CA LYS A 117 -13.32 -0.79 0.75
C LYS A 117 -13.74 -2.08 1.44
N GLU A 118 -13.75 -3.14 0.65
CA GLU A 118 -13.56 -4.49 1.13
C GLU A 118 -12.11 -4.90 0.83
N VAL A 119 -11.48 -5.67 1.72
CA VAL A 119 -10.11 -6.17 1.57
C VAL A 119 -10.05 -7.66 1.93
N PHE A 120 -9.07 -8.35 1.37
CA PHE A 120 -8.83 -9.76 1.60
C PHE A 120 -7.32 -9.99 1.59
N ASP A 121 -6.75 -10.22 2.76
CA ASP A 121 -5.30 -10.30 2.96
C ASP A 121 -4.82 -11.75 2.92
N ILE A 122 -3.78 -12.01 2.13
CA ILE A 122 -3.16 -13.33 1.96
C ILE A 122 -1.64 -13.23 1.98
N VAL A 123 -0.98 -14.33 2.36
CA VAL A 123 0.48 -14.48 2.23
C VAL A 123 0.84 -15.55 1.16
N PRO A 124 1.90 -15.37 0.34
CA PRO A 124 2.22 -16.29 -0.77
C PRO A 124 2.82 -17.66 -0.38
N ARG A 125 2.58 -18.16 0.84
CA ARG A 125 3.19 -19.40 1.33
C ARG A 125 2.37 -20.05 2.43
N GLU A 126 2.28 -21.38 2.41
CA GLU A 126 1.96 -22.14 3.61
C GLU A 126 3.08 -21.92 4.66
N PRO A 127 2.77 -21.83 5.96
CA PRO A 127 3.78 -21.72 7.00
C PRO A 127 4.62 -23.01 7.08
N PRO A 128 5.91 -22.92 7.45
CA PRO A 128 6.68 -24.12 7.78
C PRO A 128 6.02 -24.84 8.97
N PRO A 129 6.14 -26.18 9.07
CA PRO A 129 5.54 -26.93 10.19
C PRO A 129 6.08 -26.39 11.53
N PRO A 130 5.20 -26.17 12.54
CA PRO A 130 5.52 -25.34 13.68
C PRO A 130 6.63 -25.94 14.56
N ALA A 131 7.80 -25.31 14.53
CA ALA A 131 8.87 -25.55 15.48
C ALA A 131 8.50 -24.88 16.82
N ALA A 132 7.74 -25.61 17.67
CA ALA A 132 7.44 -25.28 19.07
C ALA A 132 7.19 -23.78 19.34
N VAL A 133 6.07 -23.26 18.82
CA VAL A 133 5.67 -21.86 18.96
C VAL A 133 5.65 -21.43 20.43
N ALA A 134 6.26 -20.28 20.74
CA ALA A 134 6.16 -19.67 22.06
C ALA A 134 4.79 -19.02 22.26
N ASP A 135 4.30 -18.99 23.51
CA ASP A 135 3.00 -18.40 23.84
C ASP A 135 2.94 -16.90 23.48
N GLY A 136 2.20 -16.56 22.43
CA GLY A 136 1.86 -15.17 22.07
C GLY A 136 1.98 -14.78 20.58
N GLU A 137 2.49 -15.65 19.70
CA GLU A 137 2.70 -15.29 18.28
C GLU A 137 1.45 -15.47 17.40
N LEU A 138 1.30 -14.64 16.37
CA LEU A 138 0.14 -14.63 15.47
C LEU A 138 0.31 -15.62 14.31
N VAL A 139 -0.69 -16.46 14.06
CA VAL A 139 -0.66 -17.49 13.01
C VAL A 139 -1.29 -16.96 11.71
N PHE A 140 -0.68 -17.30 10.57
CA PHE A 140 -1.02 -16.79 9.25
C PHE A 140 -1.55 -17.91 8.34
N GLU A 141 -2.88 -18.06 8.26
CA GLU A 141 -3.57 -19.03 7.39
C GLU A 141 -4.59 -18.33 6.46
N ASN A 142 -4.63 -18.72 5.18
CA ASN A 142 -5.53 -18.16 4.15
C ASN A 142 -6.89 -18.90 4.15
N LYS A 143 -8.02 -18.19 3.89
CA LYS A 143 -9.41 -18.72 3.99
C LYS A 143 -10.26 -18.35 2.74
N TRP A 144 -10.92 -19.29 2.02
CA TRP A 144 -11.48 -19.04 0.67
C TRP A 144 -13.04 -19.21 0.49
N PRO A 145 -13.76 -18.31 -0.24
CA PRO A 145 -15.24 -18.29 -0.51
C PRO A 145 -15.77 -18.02 -1.98
N GLU A 146 -17.11 -17.95 -2.22
CA GLU A 146 -17.88 -17.94 -3.52
C GLU A 146 -19.18 -16.98 -3.67
N ASP A 147 -19.28 -15.98 -4.62
CA ASP A 147 -20.45 -15.42 -5.44
C ASP A 147 -21.48 -14.18 -5.14
N LEU A 148 -21.19 -12.89 -5.53
CA LEU A 148 -21.96 -11.60 -5.93
C LEU A 148 -22.51 -10.38 -4.98
N PRO A 149 -22.49 -9.03 -5.38
CA PRO A 149 -22.11 -7.76 -4.57
C PRO A 149 -22.97 -6.39 -4.57
N GLY A 150 -22.46 -5.26 -3.95
CA GLY A 150 -22.74 -3.77 -4.19
C GLY A 150 -22.79 -2.79 -2.93
N PHE A 151 -22.75 -1.41 -2.85
CA PHE A 151 -22.40 -0.19 -3.69
C PHE A 151 -22.50 1.24 -2.92
N ARG A 152 -22.08 2.41 -3.50
CA ARG A 152 -22.15 3.92 -3.13
C ARG A 152 -21.17 4.63 -2.13
N TYR A 153 -20.52 5.77 -2.48
CA TYR A 153 -19.17 6.14 -1.94
C TYR A 153 -18.69 7.64 -1.82
N ASP A 154 -19.41 8.69 -2.27
CA ASP A 154 -18.76 9.98 -2.68
C ASP A 154 -18.24 10.93 -1.56
N LEU A 155 -18.63 10.73 -0.31
CA LEU A 155 -18.10 11.48 0.86
C LEU A 155 -16.90 10.78 1.52
N ALA A 156 -16.46 9.65 0.97
CA ALA A 156 -15.46 8.77 1.54
C ALA A 156 -14.19 8.67 0.68
N LEU A 157 -13.24 7.85 1.14
CA LEU A 157 -12.07 7.42 0.37
C LEU A 157 -12.04 5.89 0.36
N GLY A 158 -11.63 5.29 -0.74
CA GLY A 158 -11.40 3.85 -0.83
C GLY A 158 -10.25 3.42 0.08
N VAL A 159 -9.22 4.26 0.20
CA VAL A 159 -8.22 4.19 1.28
C VAL A 159 -7.87 5.62 1.67
N GLY A 160 -7.88 5.94 2.96
CA GLY A 160 -7.48 7.24 3.49
C GLY A 160 -6.03 7.63 3.13
N ARG A 161 -5.65 8.89 3.40
CA ARG A 161 -4.27 9.35 3.10
C ARG A 161 -3.25 8.66 4.02
N HIS A 162 -2.25 7.98 3.46
CA HIS A 162 -1.25 7.22 4.21
C HIS A 162 0.11 7.16 3.49
N LYS A 163 1.10 6.59 4.18
CA LYS A 163 2.37 6.13 3.63
C LYS A 163 2.45 4.63 3.91
N ASP A 164 3.05 3.86 3.01
CA ASP A 164 3.26 2.43 3.26
C ASP A 164 4.31 2.19 4.32
N ALA A 165 4.03 1.30 5.27
CA ALA A 165 4.97 0.97 6.32
C ALA A 165 6.20 0.21 5.81
N GLY A 166 6.04 -0.54 4.72
CA GLY A 166 7.00 -1.54 4.23
C GLY A 166 8.25 -0.99 3.56
N ALA A 167 8.95 -1.85 2.83
CA ALA A 167 10.07 -1.45 1.99
C ALA A 167 9.58 -1.04 0.58
N LEU A 168 8.80 -1.88 -0.08
CA LEU A 168 8.30 -1.64 -1.43
C LEU A 168 6.88 -2.16 -1.59
N THR A 169 6.00 -1.41 -2.26
CA THR A 169 4.68 -1.87 -2.67
C THR A 169 4.65 -2.02 -4.19
N ILE A 170 4.11 -3.15 -4.67
CA ILE A 170 3.85 -3.41 -6.10
C ILE A 170 2.33 -3.54 -6.26
N LEU A 171 1.72 -2.55 -6.90
CA LEU A 171 0.27 -2.40 -7.03
C LEU A 171 -0.17 -2.67 -8.48
N TYR A 172 -0.93 -3.75 -8.67
CA TYR A 172 -1.80 -3.83 -9.84
C TYR A 172 -3.03 -2.94 -9.61
N GLN A 173 -3.50 -2.23 -10.64
CA GLN A 173 -4.80 -1.56 -10.66
C GLN A 173 -5.51 -1.75 -12.01
N ASP A 174 -6.83 -1.83 -11.99
CA ASP A 174 -7.63 -1.92 -13.21
C ASP A 174 -7.81 -0.55 -13.92
N ASP A 175 -8.57 -0.56 -15.01
CA ASP A 175 -8.81 0.59 -15.89
C ASP A 175 -9.63 1.72 -15.24
N VAL A 176 -10.13 1.53 -14.02
CA VAL A 176 -10.90 2.55 -13.28
C VAL A 176 -9.99 3.61 -12.64
N GLY A 177 -8.72 3.27 -12.35
CA GLY A 177 -7.76 4.19 -11.74
C GLY A 177 -8.20 4.65 -10.35
N GLY A 178 -8.01 5.93 -10.02
CA GLY A 178 -8.42 6.48 -8.72
C GLY A 178 -7.34 6.51 -7.63
N LEU A 179 -6.14 5.96 -7.87
CA LEU A 179 -4.98 6.24 -7.04
C LEU A 179 -4.60 7.72 -7.17
N ASP A 180 -4.57 8.45 -6.05
CA ASP A 180 -3.99 9.79 -5.98
C ASP A 180 -2.67 9.72 -5.21
N VAL A 181 -1.61 10.31 -5.78
CA VAL A 181 -0.30 10.48 -5.12
C VAL A 181 -0.10 11.96 -4.82
N ARG A 182 0.47 12.28 -3.66
CA ARG A 182 0.86 13.63 -3.31
C ARG A 182 2.26 13.92 -3.82
N ARG A 183 2.39 14.80 -4.83
CA ARG A 183 3.66 15.06 -5.52
C ARG A 183 4.62 15.83 -4.62
N ARG A 184 5.90 15.41 -4.62
CA ARG A 184 6.96 15.97 -3.76
C ARG A 184 7.27 17.45 -4.02
N SER A 185 7.23 17.89 -5.27
CA SER A 185 7.72 19.21 -5.71
C SER A 185 6.85 20.39 -5.32
N ASP A 186 5.54 20.19 -5.19
CA ASP A 186 4.52 21.21 -4.95
C ASP A 186 3.57 20.84 -3.79
N GLY A 187 3.57 19.59 -3.35
CA GLY A 187 2.72 19.09 -2.27
C GLY A 187 1.26 18.85 -2.68
N GLU A 188 0.93 19.01 -3.96
CA GLU A 188 -0.42 18.84 -4.51
C GLU A 188 -0.77 17.37 -4.78
N TRP A 189 -2.07 17.10 -4.85
CA TRP A 189 -2.61 15.77 -5.10
C TRP A 189 -2.84 15.57 -6.60
N VAL A 190 -2.24 14.51 -7.17
CA VAL A 190 -2.34 14.17 -8.60
C VAL A 190 -2.79 12.73 -8.84
N ARG A 191 -3.63 12.54 -9.86
CA ARG A 191 -4.23 11.26 -10.24
C ARG A 191 -3.28 10.41 -11.06
N VAL A 192 -2.90 9.23 -10.57
CA VAL A 192 -2.19 8.24 -11.39
C VAL A 192 -3.18 7.60 -12.37
N ARG A 193 -2.98 7.83 -13.66
CA ARG A 193 -3.75 7.16 -14.72
C ARG A 193 -3.36 5.67 -14.81
N PRO A 194 -4.31 4.75 -15.01
CA PRO A 194 -3.99 3.37 -15.39
C PRO A 194 -3.18 3.34 -16.69
N VAL A 195 -2.13 2.53 -16.70
CA VAL A 195 -1.37 2.19 -17.92
C VAL A 195 -1.62 0.70 -18.20
N PRO A 196 -2.05 0.31 -19.41
CA PRO A 196 -2.23 -1.10 -19.75
C PRO A 196 -0.94 -1.90 -19.61
N ASP A 197 -1.06 -3.15 -19.16
CA ASP A 197 0.07 -4.07 -18.90
C ASP A 197 1.18 -3.43 -18.02
N SER A 198 0.79 -2.94 -16.83
CA SER A 198 1.70 -2.28 -15.90
C SER A 198 1.40 -2.59 -14.43
N TYR A 199 2.38 -2.30 -13.58
CA TYR A 199 2.18 -2.12 -12.14
C TYR A 199 2.58 -0.69 -11.75
N VAL A 200 1.95 -0.14 -10.71
CA VAL A 200 2.51 1.00 -9.98
C VAL A 200 3.42 0.46 -8.88
N ILE A 201 4.62 1.01 -8.74
CA ILE A 201 5.55 0.69 -7.66
C ILE A 201 5.81 1.95 -6.83
N ASN A 202 5.84 1.80 -5.52
CA ASN A 202 6.24 2.86 -4.60
C ASN A 202 7.14 2.36 -3.48
N VAL A 203 8.00 3.26 -2.99
CA VAL A 203 8.84 3.01 -1.81
C VAL A 203 8.05 3.30 -0.54
N GLY A 204 8.25 2.46 0.47
CA GLY A 204 7.65 2.63 1.80
C GLY A 204 8.61 3.29 2.80
N ASP A 205 8.08 3.53 4.00
CA ASP A 205 8.73 4.20 5.12
C ASP A 205 10.11 3.59 5.46
N ILE A 206 10.28 2.25 5.35
CA ILE A 206 11.56 1.58 5.61
C ILE A 206 12.64 1.98 4.60
N ILE A 207 12.30 2.07 3.30
CA ILE A 207 13.26 2.52 2.27
C ILE A 207 13.63 4.00 2.48
N GLN A 208 12.72 4.83 3.00
CA GLN A 208 13.05 6.20 3.40
C GLN A 208 14.04 6.25 4.57
N VAL A 209 13.88 5.38 5.59
CA VAL A 209 14.81 5.30 6.72
C VAL A 209 16.17 4.73 6.31
N TRP A 210 16.20 3.54 5.68
CA TRP A 210 17.43 2.90 5.16
C TRP A 210 18.22 3.83 4.24
N SER A 211 17.54 4.60 3.38
CA SER A 211 18.18 5.55 2.47
C SER A 211 18.49 6.93 3.06
N ASN A 212 18.23 7.15 4.36
CA ASN A 212 18.52 8.40 5.09
C ASN A 212 17.89 9.66 4.44
N ASP A 213 16.58 9.61 4.12
CA ASP A 213 15.81 10.59 3.30
C ASP A 213 16.26 10.75 1.82
N ARG A 214 17.14 9.89 1.28
CA ARG A 214 17.52 9.94 -0.15
C ARG A 214 16.36 9.53 -1.06
N TYR A 215 15.53 8.57 -0.62
CA TYR A 215 14.25 8.23 -1.22
C TYR A 215 13.13 8.61 -0.26
N GLU A 216 11.96 8.99 -0.77
CA GLU A 216 10.85 9.44 0.07
C GLU A 216 9.61 8.57 -0.17
N SER A 217 9.06 8.01 0.92
CA SER A 217 7.77 7.33 0.88
C SER A 217 6.69 8.40 0.70
N ALA A 218 6.05 8.50 -0.46
CA ALA A 218 5.09 9.57 -0.71
C ALA A 218 3.73 9.30 -0.04
N GLU A 219 3.06 10.37 0.42
CA GLU A 219 1.69 10.26 0.92
C GLU A 219 0.73 10.02 -0.25
N HIS A 220 -0.13 9.00 -0.16
CA HIS A 220 -1.05 8.61 -1.21
C HIS A 220 -2.42 8.20 -0.64
N ARG A 221 -3.44 8.10 -1.50
CA ARG A 221 -4.82 7.70 -1.13
C ARG A 221 -5.54 7.08 -2.32
N VAL A 222 -6.68 6.45 -2.10
CA VAL A 222 -7.54 5.93 -3.18
C VAL A 222 -8.88 6.67 -3.21
N SER A 223 -9.13 7.39 -4.30
CA SER A 223 -10.43 7.95 -4.68
C SER A 223 -11.41 6.86 -5.13
N VAL A 224 -12.70 7.15 -5.00
CA VAL A 224 -13.84 6.26 -5.32
C VAL A 224 -14.80 6.93 -6.32
N ASN A 225 -15.58 6.16 -7.08
CA ASN A 225 -16.33 6.65 -8.25
C ASN A 225 -17.73 6.00 -8.42
N SER A 226 -18.58 6.64 -9.23
CA SER A 226 -20.00 6.31 -9.44
C SER A 226 -20.30 5.15 -10.37
N GLU A 227 -19.37 4.82 -11.25
CA GLU A 227 -19.70 4.24 -12.56
C GLU A 227 -19.23 2.79 -12.69
N LYS A 228 -18.12 2.45 -12.02
CA LYS A 228 -17.51 1.13 -12.08
C LYS A 228 -16.75 0.79 -10.80
N GLU A 229 -16.93 -0.44 -10.31
CA GLU A 229 -16.16 -0.98 -9.19
C GLU A 229 -14.67 -1.07 -9.55
N ARG A 230 -13.81 -0.49 -8.70
CA ARG A 230 -12.36 -0.44 -8.87
C ARG A 230 -11.70 -1.65 -8.20
N PHE A 231 -10.91 -2.41 -8.96
CA PHE A 231 -10.13 -3.52 -8.45
C PHE A 231 -8.62 -3.22 -8.47
N SER A 232 -7.91 -3.71 -7.45
CA SER A 232 -6.46 -3.59 -7.35
C SER A 232 -5.87 -4.66 -6.44
N MET A 233 -4.63 -5.07 -6.71
CA MET A 233 -3.91 -6.08 -5.94
C MET A 233 -2.56 -5.48 -5.50
N PRO A 234 -2.44 -4.98 -4.25
CA PRO A 234 -1.16 -4.57 -3.69
C PRO A 234 -0.40 -5.78 -3.15
N TYR A 235 0.87 -5.90 -3.52
CA TYR A 235 1.85 -6.78 -2.88
C TYR A 235 2.82 -5.92 -2.06
N PHE A 236 2.86 -6.15 -0.75
CA PHE A 236 3.72 -5.43 0.19
C PHE A 236 4.99 -6.23 0.50
N PHE A 237 6.12 -5.78 -0.02
CA PHE A 237 7.44 -6.33 0.31
C PHE A 237 7.95 -5.72 1.63
N ASN A 238 8.05 -6.56 2.66
CA ASN A 238 8.36 -6.19 4.04
C ASN A 238 9.59 -6.97 4.55
N PRO A 239 10.39 -6.41 5.47
CA PRO A 239 11.44 -7.14 6.19
C PRO A 239 10.90 -8.26 7.09
N GLY A 240 11.81 -9.14 7.55
CA GLY A 240 11.55 -10.07 8.65
C GLY A 240 11.26 -9.33 9.96
N SER A 241 10.44 -9.92 10.84
CA SER A 241 9.98 -9.31 12.10
C SER A 241 11.12 -8.97 13.07
N ASP A 242 12.24 -9.67 12.97
CA ASP A 242 13.49 -9.47 13.70
C ASP A 242 14.31 -8.27 13.20
N ALA A 243 14.11 -7.82 11.96
CA ALA A 243 14.94 -6.81 11.32
C ALA A 243 14.98 -5.48 12.09
N MET A 244 16.19 -4.97 12.30
CA MET A 244 16.42 -3.58 12.72
C MET A 244 16.37 -2.65 11.51
N VAL A 245 15.74 -1.49 11.69
CA VAL A 245 15.57 -0.47 10.65
C VAL A 245 16.24 0.82 11.15
N GLU A 246 17.33 1.19 10.48
CA GLU A 246 18.12 2.39 10.73
C GLU A 246 18.80 2.83 9.42
N PRO A 247 19.35 4.06 9.32
CA PRO A 247 20.05 4.50 8.12
C PRO A 247 21.24 3.57 7.79
N LEU A 248 21.30 3.05 6.56
CA LEU A 248 22.39 2.18 6.11
C LEU A 248 23.74 2.89 6.24
N GLU A 249 24.82 2.14 6.52
CA GLU A 249 26.15 2.71 6.74
C GLU A 249 26.64 3.53 5.54
N GLU A 250 26.41 3.05 4.31
CA GLU A 250 26.76 3.76 3.07
C GLU A 250 25.85 4.98 2.80
N MET A 251 24.77 5.12 3.58
CA MET A 251 23.85 6.25 3.56
C MET A 251 24.17 7.29 4.66
N VAL A 252 25.23 7.08 5.45
CA VAL A 252 25.70 8.00 6.49
C VAL A 252 27.12 8.51 6.17
N SER A 253 27.38 9.79 6.46
CA SER A 253 28.73 10.38 6.47
C SER A 253 28.76 11.61 7.40
N ASP A 254 29.91 12.23 7.61
CA ASP A 254 30.02 13.46 8.42
C ASP A 254 29.18 14.61 7.83
N GLU A 255 29.06 14.69 6.50
CA GLU A 255 28.23 15.68 5.80
C GLU A 255 26.74 15.28 5.73
N ARG A 256 26.42 14.00 5.96
CA ARG A 256 25.06 13.45 5.98
C ARG A 256 24.89 12.47 7.15
N PRO A 257 24.85 12.96 8.40
CA PRO A 257 24.67 12.10 9.57
C PRO A 257 23.33 11.33 9.50
N ALA A 258 23.24 10.25 10.28
CA ALA A 258 22.02 9.47 10.44
C ALA A 258 20.86 10.36 10.94
N ARG A 259 19.78 10.44 10.16
CA ARG A 259 18.57 11.22 10.51
C ARG A 259 17.57 10.45 11.39
N TYR A 260 17.84 9.18 11.66
CA TYR A 260 16.95 8.29 12.40
C TYR A 260 17.71 7.48 13.45
N ASP A 261 17.03 7.14 14.53
CA ASP A 261 17.39 6.10 15.50
C ASP A 261 16.92 4.71 15.02
N ALA A 262 17.58 3.67 15.52
CA ALA A 262 17.29 2.30 15.17
C ALA A 262 16.04 1.78 15.87
N TYR A 263 15.17 1.08 15.13
CA TYR A 263 13.99 0.42 15.68
C TYR A 263 13.75 -0.95 15.06
N ASN A 264 13.14 -1.87 15.83
CA ASN A 264 12.76 -3.18 15.31
C ASN A 264 11.47 -3.11 14.48
N TRP A 265 11.48 -3.72 13.30
CA TRP A 265 10.35 -3.74 12.37
C TRP A 265 9.12 -4.46 12.92
N GLY A 266 9.27 -5.65 13.50
CA GLY A 266 8.14 -6.44 14.02
C GLY A 266 7.32 -5.69 15.08
N ASN A 267 7.99 -5.03 16.01
CA ASN A 267 7.37 -4.17 17.01
C ASN A 267 6.63 -2.98 16.37
N PHE A 268 7.29 -2.24 15.47
CA PHE A 268 6.69 -1.11 14.76
C PHE A 268 5.46 -1.49 13.94
N PHE A 269 5.56 -2.57 13.15
CA PHE A 269 4.48 -3.08 12.32
C PHE A 269 3.30 -3.59 13.15
N SER A 270 3.56 -4.30 14.24
CA SER A 270 2.51 -4.79 15.15
C SER A 270 1.76 -3.63 15.81
N THR A 271 2.47 -2.58 16.25
CA THR A 271 1.85 -1.35 16.78
C THR A 271 0.99 -0.64 15.75
N ARG A 272 1.44 -0.50 14.48
CA ARG A 272 0.59 0.05 13.40
C ARG A 272 -0.62 -0.84 13.13
N LYS A 273 -0.42 -2.15 12.94
CA LYS A 273 -1.47 -3.13 12.61
C LYS A 273 -2.65 -3.10 13.59
N ASN A 274 -2.38 -3.00 14.89
CA ASN A 274 -3.45 -2.96 15.91
C ASN A 274 -4.40 -1.75 15.74
N SER A 275 -3.92 -0.63 15.18
CA SER A 275 -4.72 0.56 14.90
C SER A 275 -5.61 0.47 13.64
N ASN A 276 -5.38 -0.51 12.76
CA ASN A 276 -6.27 -0.75 11.62
C ASN A 276 -7.58 -1.45 12.04
N PHE A 277 -7.51 -2.30 13.08
CA PHE A 277 -8.63 -3.09 13.60
C PHE A 277 -9.56 -2.31 14.52
N ARG A 278 -9.02 -1.37 15.32
CA ARG A 278 -9.80 -0.52 16.23
C ARG A 278 -9.33 0.92 16.13
N LYS A 279 -10.27 1.86 16.19
CA LYS A 279 -9.97 3.26 16.49
C LYS A 279 -9.20 3.32 17.82
N LEU A 280 -8.02 3.93 17.79
CA LEU A 280 -7.23 4.22 18.99
C LEU A 280 -7.23 5.74 19.23
N ASP A 281 -7.39 6.15 20.48
CA ASP A 281 -7.31 7.57 20.89
C ASP A 281 -5.85 8.04 21.12
N VAL A 282 -4.89 7.36 20.48
CA VAL A 282 -3.46 7.70 20.43
C VAL A 282 -2.98 7.74 18.98
N GLU A 283 -1.93 8.52 18.69
CA GLU A 283 -1.38 8.61 17.33
C GLU A 283 -0.66 7.33 16.91
N ASN A 284 -0.99 6.81 15.72
CA ASN A 284 -0.34 5.65 15.12
C ASN A 284 1.18 5.89 15.01
N VAL A 285 2.01 4.92 15.39
CA VAL A 285 3.47 5.07 15.32
C VAL A 285 3.95 5.40 13.89
N GLN A 286 4.79 6.43 13.76
CA GLN A 286 5.36 6.90 12.49
C GLN A 286 6.88 6.84 12.53
N ILE A 287 7.54 6.76 11.36
CA ILE A 287 9.01 6.94 11.29
C ILE A 287 9.48 8.30 11.81
N ALA A 288 8.58 9.30 11.87
CA ALA A 288 8.84 10.58 12.52
C ALA A 288 9.18 10.44 14.02
N HIS A 289 8.68 9.42 14.72
CA HIS A 289 8.97 9.20 16.15
C HIS A 289 10.38 8.65 16.40
N PHE A 290 11.05 8.17 15.36
CA PHE A 290 12.45 7.73 15.39
C PHE A 290 13.36 8.73 14.66
N ARG A 291 12.85 9.90 14.27
CA ARG A 291 13.65 10.92 13.58
C ARG A 291 14.45 11.69 14.61
N LYS A 292 15.77 11.73 14.43
CA LYS A 292 16.69 12.51 15.26
C LYS A 292 16.39 13.99 15.06
N ASP A 293 16.12 14.69 16.16
CA ASP A 293 16.10 16.15 16.17
C ASP A 293 17.45 16.66 15.68
N ARG A 294 17.42 17.63 14.77
CA ARG A 294 18.62 18.35 14.35
C ARG A 294 18.92 19.47 15.34
N PRO A 295 20.18 19.62 15.81
CA PRO A 295 20.66 20.89 16.33
C PRO A 295 20.73 21.96 15.22
#